data_AF-A0A914YPY7-F1
#
_entry.id   AF-A0A914YPY7-F1
#
_cell.length_a   1.000
_cell.length_b   1.000
_cell.length_c   1.000
_cell.angle_alpha   90.00
_cell.angle_beta   90.00
_cell.angle_gamma   90.00
#
_symmetry.space_group_name_H-M   'P 1'
#
loop_
_entity.id
_entity.type
_entity.pdbx_description
1 polymer ?
#
loop_
_entity_poly.entity_id
_entity_poly.type
_entity_poly.pdbx_seq_one_letter_code
_entity_poly.pdbx_strand_id
1 'polypeptide(L)'
;MKVPFLYELGVLTDWIWKDTSLNLGDWITLHDIYQKIANLKCIRKWEEDFPSPKGVKQRPFIKYGYGGVLLVLIILIIWFPLVLFSMANTVGTRSTPVMCTCRLSIAGYQPLFDSTAQLGDIQPLTPMEYESLYYKYRTSKTALSYIADYTELDVVKATINGNSASRWQISPPAREYLMANLNGSQSMSMQFEWNFKRAPDENLQYGVVEDFRIIELPPGDNIRQELIAMIDGNSTTPILIPDLFPSMVKVPGEGKSEHVEALLREHLKGSKVSIETTYADVLLELVSANGMEYWRLKMIDSNFDPVRKLDPIIRENLVFYGFVDKVFPKSFSFITGGGILGLYISIVFLLGQYIRGFVVDSMQMIMFEELPNVDKILDLCHKIFFVRDVSRFDLEEALYANLVFIFRSPATLIRWTKERPT
;
A
#
# COMPACT_ATOMS: atom_id res chain seq x y z
N MET A 1 30.98 3.18 24.25
CA MET A 1 30.81 3.97 23.00
C MET A 1 29.57 3.60 22.17
N LYS A 2 28.84 2.49 22.41
CA LYS A 2 27.70 2.12 21.55
C LYS A 2 26.38 2.88 21.86
N VAL A 3 26.33 3.64 22.95
CA VAL A 3 25.17 4.47 23.28
C VAL A 3 25.30 5.81 22.56
N PRO A 4 24.37 6.18 21.67
CA PRO A 4 24.43 7.46 20.97
C PRO A 4 24.49 8.65 21.94
N PHE A 5 25.29 9.67 21.60
CA PHE A 5 25.44 10.94 22.31
C PHE A 5 26.06 10.88 23.73
N LEU A 6 26.13 9.71 24.36
CA LEU A 6 26.65 9.60 25.73
C LEU A 6 28.13 9.99 25.82
N TYR A 7 28.94 9.56 24.85
CA TYR A 7 30.36 9.86 24.82
C TYR A 7 30.62 11.34 24.54
N GLU A 8 29.92 11.87 23.54
CA GLU A 8 30.05 13.26 23.09
C GLU A 8 29.62 14.22 24.19
N LEU A 9 28.47 13.98 24.84
CA LEU A 9 28.01 14.78 25.97
C LEU A 9 28.97 14.66 27.16
N GLY A 10 29.50 13.47 27.44
CA GLY A 10 30.49 13.28 28.50
C GLY A 10 31.76 14.11 28.28
N VAL A 11 32.33 14.07 27.07
CA VAL A 11 33.54 14.84 26.74
C VAL A 11 33.30 16.34 26.81
N LEU A 12 32.13 16.81 26.33
CA LEU A 12 31.77 18.23 26.36
C LEU A 12 31.51 18.74 27.77
N THR A 13 30.76 17.99 28.57
CA THR A 13 30.49 18.36 29.97
C THR A 13 31.80 18.39 30.77
N ASP A 14 32.66 17.39 30.61
CA ASP A 14 33.95 17.38 31.27
C ASP A 14 34.83 18.59 30.89
N TRP A 15 34.79 19.07 29.65
CA TRP A 15 35.51 20.29 29.24
C TRP A 15 34.93 21.56 29.90
N ILE A 16 33.59 21.65 29.99
CA ILE A 16 32.91 22.81 30.58
C ILE A 16 33.22 22.94 32.08
N TRP A 17 33.32 21.81 32.78
CA TRP A 17 33.38 21.78 34.25
C TRP A 17 34.79 21.56 34.82
N LYS A 18 35.82 21.33 33.98
CA LYS A 18 37.22 21.20 34.42
C LYS A 18 38.04 22.40 33.98
N ASP A 19 38.84 22.93 34.89
CA ASP A 19 39.83 23.96 34.54
C ASP A 19 40.91 23.33 33.64
N THR A 20 41.14 23.90 32.47
CA THR A 20 42.07 23.41 31.44
C THR A 20 42.59 24.57 30.60
N SER A 21 43.84 24.50 30.14
CA SER A 21 44.37 25.44 29.13
C SER A 21 44.04 25.04 27.70
N LEU A 22 43.66 23.78 27.47
CA LEU A 22 43.34 23.27 26.14
C LEU A 22 42.04 23.84 25.58
N ASN A 23 42.07 24.27 24.32
CA ASN A 23 40.87 24.60 23.56
C ASN A 23 40.01 23.34 23.33
N LEU A 24 38.73 23.54 23.03
CA LEU A 24 37.76 22.46 22.82
C LEU A 24 38.23 21.43 21.77
N GLY A 25 38.81 21.88 20.65
CA GLY A 25 39.32 20.96 19.62
C GLY A 25 40.46 20.08 20.11
N ASP A 26 41.37 20.65 20.90
CA ASP A 26 42.50 19.93 21.49
C ASP A 26 42.04 18.97 22.60
N TRP A 27 41.04 19.39 23.38
CA TRP A 27 40.38 18.56 24.38
C TRP A 27 39.75 17.31 23.79
N ILE A 28 38.97 17.48 22.70
CA ILE A 28 38.34 16.37 21.99
C ILE A 28 39.41 15.44 21.40
N THR A 29 40.47 16.00 20.81
CA THR A 29 41.58 15.22 20.24
C THR A 29 42.30 14.39 21.29
N LEU A 30 42.61 14.97 22.46
CA LEU A 30 43.22 14.26 23.59
C LEU A 30 42.35 13.10 24.07
N HIS A 31 41.04 13.31 24.23
CA HIS A 31 40.11 12.26 24.67
C HIS A 31 39.96 11.14 23.63
N ASP A 32 39.89 11.47 22.33
CA ASP A 32 39.85 10.48 21.25
C ASP A 32 41.12 9.62 21.22
N ILE A 33 42.30 10.24 21.32
CA ILE A 33 43.58 9.53 21.40
C ILE A 33 43.61 8.60 22.62
N TYR A 34 43.26 9.11 23.80
CA TYR A 34 43.26 8.32 25.03
C TYR A 34 42.36 7.09 24.92
N GLN A 35 41.12 7.26 24.42
CA GLN A 35 40.17 6.15 24.29
C GLN A 35 40.65 5.09 23.30
N LYS A 36 41.17 5.50 22.14
CA LYS A 36 41.72 4.58 21.13
C LYS A 36 42.91 3.80 21.70
N ILE A 37 43.83 4.49 22.36
CA ILE A 37 45.02 3.87 22.95
C ILE A 37 44.66 2.94 24.12
N ALA A 38 43.70 3.31 24.96
CA ALA A 38 43.22 2.46 26.05
C ALA A 38 42.56 1.17 25.52
N ASN A 39 41.73 1.28 24.47
CA ASN A 39 41.13 0.11 23.82
C ASN A 39 42.22 -0.79 23.20
N LEU A 40 43.19 -0.21 22.50
CA LEU A 40 44.34 -0.95 21.98
C LEU A 40 45.13 -1.65 23.08
N LYS A 41 45.34 -1.02 24.24
CA LYS A 41 46.01 -1.67 25.38
C LYS A 41 45.24 -2.90 25.85
N CYS A 42 43.92 -2.83 25.92
CA CYS A 42 43.07 -3.97 26.24
C CYS A 42 43.17 -5.09 25.20
N ILE A 43 43.18 -4.74 23.90
CA ILE A 43 43.34 -5.71 22.80
C ILE A 43 44.71 -6.40 22.88
N ARG A 44 45.80 -5.64 23.05
CA ARG A 44 47.16 -6.22 23.17
C ARG A 44 47.29 -7.11 24.40
N LYS A 45 46.69 -6.72 25.53
CA LYS A 45 46.63 -7.57 26.73
C LYS A 45 45.85 -8.87 26.47
N TRP A 46 44.73 -8.80 25.76
CA TRP A 46 43.98 -9.98 25.36
C TRP A 46 44.79 -10.91 24.45
N GLU A 47 45.55 -10.36 23.49
CA GLU A 47 46.45 -11.12 22.62
C GLU A 47 47.62 -11.77 23.38
N GLU A 48 48.12 -11.11 24.43
CA GLU A 48 49.16 -11.62 25.33
C GLU A 48 48.64 -12.76 26.22
N ASP A 49 47.46 -12.57 26.83
CA ASP A 49 46.82 -13.57 27.70
C ASP A 49 46.31 -14.80 26.91
N PHE A 50 45.90 -14.60 25.64
CA PHE A 50 45.36 -15.64 24.77
C PHE A 50 46.10 -15.70 23.41
N PRO A 51 47.36 -16.18 23.38
CA PRO A 51 48.18 -16.16 22.18
C PRO A 51 47.63 -17.10 21.11
N SER A 52 47.45 -16.57 19.91
CA SER A 52 47.12 -17.38 18.73
C SER A 52 48.39 -17.93 18.08
N PRO A 53 48.43 -19.21 17.66
CA PRO A 53 49.60 -19.78 17.00
C PRO A 53 49.84 -19.09 15.66
N LYS A 54 51.00 -18.45 15.52
CA LYS A 54 51.40 -17.74 14.30
C LYS A 54 51.60 -18.74 13.15
N GLY A 55 51.08 -18.42 11.96
CA GLY A 55 51.26 -19.23 10.75
C GLY A 55 50.35 -20.48 10.66
N VAL A 56 49.38 -20.64 11.55
CA VAL A 56 48.43 -21.77 11.52
C VAL A 56 47.10 -21.37 10.90
N LYS A 57 46.49 -22.29 10.13
CA LYS A 57 45.14 -22.09 9.57
C LYS A 57 44.12 -21.77 10.68
N GLN A 58 43.28 -20.76 10.45
CA GLN A 58 42.18 -20.47 11.36
C GLN A 58 41.18 -21.63 11.41
N ARG A 59 40.61 -21.88 12.59
CA ARG A 59 39.64 -22.96 12.79
C ARG A 59 38.37 -22.70 11.96
N PRO A 60 37.86 -23.70 11.21
CA PRO A 60 36.66 -23.53 10.39
C PRO A 60 35.46 -22.97 11.15
N PHE A 61 35.26 -23.40 12.40
CA PHE A 61 34.18 -22.93 13.26
C PHE A 61 34.20 -21.40 13.46
N ILE A 62 35.38 -20.80 13.66
CA ILE A 62 35.52 -19.35 13.85
C ILE A 62 35.18 -18.62 12.55
N LYS A 63 35.67 -19.15 11.42
CA LYS A 63 35.45 -18.56 10.08
C LYS A 63 33.98 -18.58 9.69
N TYR A 64 33.32 -19.74 9.79
CA TYR A 64 31.91 -19.90 9.44
C TYR A 64 30.97 -19.29 10.46
N GLY A 65 31.34 -19.28 11.75
CA GLY A 65 30.56 -18.62 12.79
C GLY A 65 30.50 -17.11 12.59
N TYR A 66 31.66 -16.44 12.63
CA TYR A 66 31.72 -14.98 12.52
C TYR A 66 31.25 -14.49 11.15
N GLY A 67 31.76 -15.10 10.07
CA GLY A 67 31.38 -14.74 8.71
C GLY A 67 29.92 -15.07 8.40
N GLY A 68 29.41 -16.21 8.88
CA GLY A 68 28.03 -16.62 8.68
C GLY A 68 27.03 -15.73 9.41
N VAL A 69 27.30 -15.37 10.67
CA VAL A 69 26.44 -14.43 11.42
C VAL A 69 26.38 -13.07 10.73
N LEU A 70 27.51 -12.54 10.26
CA LEU A 70 27.55 -11.26 9.57
C LEU A 70 26.79 -11.32 8.23
N LEU A 71 26.93 -12.42 7.48
CA LEU A 71 26.20 -12.63 6.22
C LEU A 71 24.68 -12.74 6.43
N VAL A 72 24.24 -13.50 7.43
CA VAL A 72 22.81 -13.62 7.78
C VAL A 72 22.24 -12.26 8.18
N LEU A 73 22.97 -11.47 8.96
CA LEU A 73 22.55 -10.13 9.36
C LEU A 73 22.33 -9.22 8.15
N ILE A 74 23.25 -9.22 7.16
CA ILE A 74 23.09 -8.46 5.92
C ILE A 74 21.84 -8.91 5.15
N ILE A 75 21.62 -10.21 5.02
CA ILE A 75 20.43 -10.75 4.32
C ILE A 75 19.16 -10.30 5.04
N LEU A 76 19.12 -10.38 6.37
CA LEU A 76 17.98 -9.92 7.16
C LEU A 76 17.71 -8.43 6.97
N ILE A 77 18.73 -7.57 6.95
CA ILE A 77 18.54 -6.13 6.70
C ILE A 77 17.86 -5.88 5.35
N ILE A 78 18.21 -6.65 4.32
CA ILE A 78 17.64 -6.50 2.99
C ILE A 78 16.23 -7.12 2.91
N TRP A 79 16.02 -8.30 3.48
CA TRP A 79 14.78 -9.08 3.29
C TRP A 79 13.70 -8.78 4.31
N PHE A 80 14.05 -8.50 5.57
CA PHE A 80 13.08 -8.29 6.64
C PHE A 80 12.06 -7.18 6.33
N PRO A 81 12.47 -6.01 5.78
CA PRO A 81 11.49 -4.99 5.40
C PRO A 81 10.52 -5.45 4.30
N LEU A 82 10.99 -6.24 3.32
CA LEU A 82 10.12 -6.80 2.28
C LEU A 82 9.08 -7.78 2.84
N VAL A 83 9.50 -8.62 3.79
CA VAL A 83 8.60 -9.58 4.45
C VAL A 83 7.54 -8.85 5.27
N LEU A 84 7.93 -7.80 6.00
CA LEU A 84 6.97 -7.00 6.77
C LEU A 84 5.92 -6.33 5.87
N PHE A 85 6.33 -5.87 4.68
CA PHE A 85 5.41 -5.30 3.69
C PHE A 85 4.41 -6.31 3.15
N SER A 86 4.85 -7.52 2.79
CA SER A 86 3.93 -8.54 2.27
C SER A 86 2.89 -8.94 3.31
N MET A 87 3.26 -9.00 4.59
CA MET A 87 2.34 -9.27 5.69
C MET A 87 1.37 -8.11 5.95
N ALA A 88 1.83 -6.86 5.93
CA ALA A 88 0.98 -5.69 6.18
C ALA A 88 -0.18 -5.56 5.17
N ASN A 89 0.05 -5.89 3.90
CA ASN A 89 -0.98 -5.84 2.86
C ASN A 89 -2.03 -6.97 2.96
N THR A 90 -1.85 -7.94 3.86
CA THR A 90 -2.81 -9.05 4.01
C THR A 90 -3.88 -8.81 5.08
N VAL A 91 -3.73 -7.79 5.92
CA VAL A 91 -4.64 -7.51 7.05
C VAL A 91 -5.76 -6.55 6.62
N GLY A 92 -6.44 -6.89 5.52
CA GLY A 92 -7.63 -6.17 5.07
C GLY A 92 -8.82 -6.46 5.99
N THR A 93 -9.60 -5.42 6.29
CA THR A 93 -10.84 -5.53 7.07
C THR A 93 -12.05 -5.50 6.14
N ARG A 94 -13.14 -6.14 6.55
CA ARG A 94 -14.38 -6.19 5.76
C ARG A 94 -15.21 -4.95 6.00
N SER A 95 -15.68 -4.31 4.93
CA SER A 95 -16.65 -3.22 5.00
C SER A 95 -17.63 -3.32 3.84
N THR A 96 -18.74 -4.01 4.08
CA THR A 96 -19.82 -4.17 3.10
C THR A 96 -20.56 -2.84 2.85
N PRO A 97 -21.06 -2.60 1.63
CA PRO A 97 -21.88 -1.44 1.35
C PRO A 97 -23.22 -1.51 2.11
N VAL A 98 -23.71 -0.34 2.52
CA VAL A 98 -24.98 -0.15 3.24
C VAL A 98 -26.07 0.39 2.31
N MET A 99 -25.68 1.06 1.23
CA MET A 99 -26.59 1.58 0.23
C MET A 99 -26.06 1.31 -1.18
N CYS A 100 -26.98 0.97 -2.07
CA CYS A 100 -26.72 0.86 -3.50
C CYS A 100 -27.78 1.69 -4.22
N THR A 101 -27.36 2.73 -4.93
CA THR A 101 -28.25 3.63 -5.67
C THR A 101 -28.02 3.42 -7.16
N CYS A 102 -29.11 3.27 -7.91
CA CYS A 102 -29.09 3.16 -9.36
C CYS A 102 -29.93 4.26 -10.00
N ARG A 103 -29.37 4.86 -11.06
CA ARG A 103 -30.02 5.93 -11.80
C ARG A 103 -29.95 5.68 -13.30
N LEU A 104 -31.08 5.85 -13.97
CA LEU A 104 -31.16 5.85 -15.44
C LEU A 104 -31.55 7.26 -15.90
N SER A 105 -30.70 7.90 -16.70
CA SER A 105 -30.94 9.24 -17.25
C SER A 105 -30.75 9.25 -18.77
N ILE A 106 -31.38 10.22 -19.44
CA ILE A 106 -31.24 10.43 -20.89
C ILE A 106 -30.83 11.88 -21.10
N ALA A 107 -29.75 12.13 -21.86
CA ALA A 107 -29.34 13.43 -22.39
C ALA A 107 -29.41 14.63 -21.41
N GLY A 108 -29.15 14.40 -20.10
CA GLY A 108 -29.17 15.45 -19.07
C GLY A 108 -30.56 15.90 -18.60
N TYR A 109 -31.64 15.23 -19.04
CA TYR A 109 -32.97 15.42 -18.50
C TYR A 109 -33.11 14.80 -17.11
N GLN A 110 -34.24 15.06 -16.44
CA GLN A 110 -34.56 14.41 -15.18
C GLN A 110 -34.47 12.88 -15.33
N PRO A 111 -33.81 12.17 -14.38
CA PRO A 111 -33.66 10.73 -14.47
C PRO A 111 -35.02 10.04 -14.61
N LEU A 112 -35.07 9.06 -15.51
CA LEU A 112 -36.24 8.22 -15.69
C LEU A 112 -36.41 7.34 -14.45
N PHE A 113 -35.33 6.73 -13.99
CA PHE A 113 -35.33 5.82 -12.85
C PHE A 113 -34.34 6.31 -11.78
N ASP A 114 -34.79 6.36 -10.53
CA ASP A 114 -33.93 6.51 -9.36
C ASP A 114 -34.45 5.57 -8.27
N SER A 115 -33.63 4.60 -7.87
CA SER A 115 -33.96 3.63 -6.83
C SER A 115 -32.74 3.35 -5.97
N THR A 116 -32.95 3.22 -4.67
CA THR A 116 -31.89 2.95 -3.70
C THR A 116 -32.27 1.75 -2.86
N ALA A 117 -31.43 0.71 -2.90
CA ALA A 117 -31.46 -0.42 -1.98
C ALA A 117 -30.74 -0.07 -0.68
N GLN A 118 -31.31 -0.46 0.46
CA GLN A 118 -30.74 -0.23 1.80
C GLN A 118 -30.32 -1.56 2.46
N LEU A 119 -29.86 -1.52 3.71
CA LEU A 119 -29.37 -2.67 4.50
C LEU A 119 -30.22 -3.95 4.41
N GLY A 120 -31.54 -3.84 4.32
CA GLY A 120 -32.43 -5.01 4.22
C GLY A 120 -32.34 -5.73 2.87
N ASP A 121 -32.04 -4.99 1.82
CA ASP A 121 -32.00 -5.44 0.43
C ASP A 121 -30.57 -5.76 -0.06
N ILE A 122 -29.57 -5.45 0.77
CA ILE A 122 -28.16 -5.68 0.52
C ILE A 122 -27.67 -6.69 1.54
N GLN A 123 -27.63 -7.96 1.14
CA GLN A 123 -27.28 -9.06 2.03
C GLN A 123 -26.06 -9.83 1.50
N PRO A 124 -25.15 -10.28 2.37
CA PRO A 124 -24.13 -11.24 1.97
C PRO A 124 -24.79 -12.51 1.44
N LEU A 125 -24.12 -13.20 0.53
CA LEU A 125 -24.62 -14.46 0.00
C LEU A 125 -24.72 -15.51 1.10
N THR A 126 -25.79 -16.30 1.05
CA THR A 126 -25.87 -17.51 1.87
C THR A 126 -24.86 -18.55 1.38
N PRO A 127 -24.36 -19.46 2.23
CA PRO A 127 -23.43 -20.50 1.82
C PRO A 127 -23.95 -21.32 0.62
N MET A 128 -25.26 -21.60 0.60
CA MET A 128 -25.91 -22.32 -0.51
C MET A 128 -25.91 -21.52 -1.81
N GLU A 129 -26.18 -20.22 -1.77
CA GLU A 129 -26.14 -19.38 -2.97
C GLU A 129 -24.69 -19.21 -3.47
N TYR A 130 -23.71 -19.09 -2.57
CA TYR A 130 -22.30 -19.04 -2.93
C TYR A 130 -21.83 -20.36 -3.58
N GLU A 131 -22.23 -21.51 -3.04
CA GLU A 131 -21.99 -22.82 -3.69
C GLU A 131 -22.64 -22.89 -5.07
N SER A 132 -23.86 -22.35 -5.23
CA SER A 132 -24.54 -22.30 -6.53
C SER A 132 -23.79 -21.43 -7.55
N LEU A 133 -23.19 -20.32 -7.09
CA LEU A 133 -22.34 -19.45 -7.90
C LEU A 133 -21.06 -20.19 -8.33
N TYR A 134 -20.42 -20.89 -7.40
CA TYR A 134 -19.24 -21.70 -7.68
C TYR A 134 -19.55 -22.82 -8.70
N TYR A 135 -20.70 -23.48 -8.55
CA TYR A 135 -21.16 -24.50 -9.49
C TYR A 135 -21.46 -23.93 -10.89
N LYS A 136 -22.03 -22.72 -10.97
CA LYS A 136 -22.31 -22.02 -12.22
C LYS A 136 -21.02 -21.74 -13.03
N TYR A 137 -19.89 -21.49 -12.37
CA TYR A 137 -18.60 -21.23 -13.03
C TYR A 137 -17.62 -22.41 -13.03
N ARG A 138 -18.08 -23.63 -12.70
CA ARG A 138 -17.25 -24.84 -12.56
C ARG A 138 -16.33 -25.19 -13.75
N THR A 139 -16.66 -24.72 -14.96
CA THR A 139 -15.91 -25.01 -16.19
C THR A 139 -14.71 -24.10 -16.39
N SER A 140 -14.73 -22.89 -15.81
CA SER A 140 -13.71 -21.87 -16.04
C SER A 140 -12.77 -21.72 -14.86
N LYS A 141 -11.48 -22.00 -15.08
CA LYS A 141 -10.45 -21.87 -14.04
C LYS A 141 -10.25 -20.42 -13.58
N THR A 142 -10.34 -19.47 -14.50
CA THR A 142 -10.17 -18.03 -14.22
C THR A 142 -11.32 -17.47 -13.39
N ALA A 143 -12.56 -17.89 -13.69
CA ALA A 143 -13.73 -17.51 -12.91
C ALA A 143 -13.67 -18.10 -11.48
N LEU A 144 -13.29 -19.38 -11.36
CA LEU A 144 -13.15 -20.04 -10.06
C LEU A 144 -12.03 -19.42 -9.20
N SER A 145 -10.88 -19.08 -9.79
CA SER A 145 -9.82 -18.39 -9.04
C SER A 145 -10.28 -17.03 -8.54
N TYR A 146 -11.02 -16.28 -9.37
CA TYR A 146 -11.57 -14.99 -8.97
C TYR A 146 -12.58 -15.13 -7.82
N ILE A 147 -13.51 -16.09 -7.90
CA ILE A 147 -14.48 -16.35 -6.82
C ILE A 147 -13.77 -16.78 -5.54
N ALA A 148 -12.70 -17.60 -5.64
CA ALA A 148 -11.95 -18.09 -4.49
C ALA A 148 -11.20 -17.00 -3.72
N ASP A 149 -10.93 -15.84 -4.33
CA ASP A 149 -10.35 -14.69 -3.64
C ASP A 149 -11.34 -14.02 -2.66
N TYR A 150 -12.65 -14.29 -2.81
CA TYR A 150 -13.73 -13.74 -2.00
C TYR A 150 -14.42 -14.84 -1.19
N THR A 151 -14.70 -14.59 0.08
CA THR A 151 -15.56 -15.49 0.89
C THR A 151 -17.03 -15.20 0.63
N GLU A 152 -17.92 -16.09 1.07
CA GLU A 152 -19.38 -15.93 0.99
C GLU A 152 -19.89 -14.62 1.62
N LEU A 153 -19.18 -14.12 2.64
CA LEU A 153 -19.49 -12.85 3.31
C LEU A 153 -18.96 -11.62 2.57
N ASP A 154 -17.97 -11.80 1.69
CA ASP A 154 -17.38 -10.71 0.89
C ASP A 154 -18.17 -10.48 -0.41
N VAL A 155 -19.02 -11.43 -0.82
CA VAL A 155 -19.89 -11.29 -1.98
C VAL A 155 -21.30 -10.92 -1.50
N VAL A 156 -21.79 -9.80 -2.00
CA VAL A 156 -23.04 -9.20 -1.57
C VAL A 156 -24.05 -9.21 -2.71
N LYS A 157 -25.27 -9.65 -2.41
CA LYS A 157 -26.42 -9.59 -3.30
C LYS A 157 -27.22 -8.33 -2.98
N ALA A 158 -27.26 -7.38 -3.90
CA ALA A 158 -28.06 -6.17 -3.76
C ALA A 158 -29.30 -6.26 -4.66
N THR A 159 -30.48 -6.36 -4.04
CA THR A 159 -31.77 -6.42 -4.73
C THR A 159 -32.43 -5.05 -4.76
N ILE A 160 -32.36 -4.35 -5.88
CA ILE A 160 -32.95 -3.03 -6.05
C ILE A 160 -34.38 -3.17 -6.57
N ASN A 161 -35.31 -2.45 -5.97
CA ASN A 161 -36.69 -2.40 -6.42
C ASN A 161 -36.75 -1.83 -7.84
N GLY A 162 -37.40 -2.55 -8.76
CA GLY A 162 -37.55 -2.13 -10.15
C GLY A 162 -38.53 -0.97 -10.35
N ASN A 163 -39.33 -0.62 -9.35
CA ASN A 163 -40.12 0.62 -9.39
C ASN A 163 -39.26 1.80 -8.93
N SER A 164 -39.25 2.90 -9.70
CA SER A 164 -38.56 4.13 -9.29
C SER A 164 -39.11 4.61 -7.94
N ALA A 165 -38.21 4.92 -7.00
CA ALA A 165 -38.57 5.48 -5.69
C ALA A 165 -39.09 6.92 -5.81
N SER A 166 -38.69 7.62 -6.88
CA SER A 166 -39.12 8.97 -7.20
C SER A 166 -40.14 9.00 -8.33
N ARG A 167 -41.07 9.96 -8.25
CA ARG A 167 -42.05 10.28 -9.30
C ARG A 167 -41.33 10.99 -10.45
N TRP A 168 -41.76 10.77 -11.69
CA TRP A 168 -41.20 11.47 -12.84
C TRP A 168 -41.78 12.89 -12.91
N GLN A 169 -41.04 13.88 -12.39
CA GLN A 169 -41.50 15.28 -12.26
C GLN A 169 -40.99 16.17 -13.40
N ILE A 170 -40.91 15.65 -14.63
CA ILE A 170 -40.39 16.43 -15.76
C ILE A 170 -41.30 17.63 -16.03
N SER A 171 -40.72 18.81 -16.26
CA SER A 171 -41.52 19.99 -16.58
C SER A 171 -42.18 19.81 -17.96
N PRO A 172 -43.42 20.30 -18.17
CA PRO A 172 -44.09 20.14 -19.46
C PRO A 172 -43.26 20.64 -20.66
N PRO A 173 -42.56 21.80 -20.60
CA PRO A 173 -41.66 22.21 -21.68
C PRO A 173 -40.49 21.23 -21.87
N ALA A 174 -39.88 20.73 -20.80
CA ALA A 174 -38.78 19.78 -20.91
C ALA A 174 -39.24 18.43 -21.51
N ARG A 175 -40.48 18.02 -21.25
CA ARG A 175 -41.11 16.84 -21.87
C ARG A 175 -41.28 17.04 -23.38
N GLU A 176 -41.77 18.20 -23.80
CA GLU A 176 -41.88 18.55 -25.23
C GLU A 176 -40.50 18.60 -25.91
N TYR A 177 -39.50 19.20 -25.26
CA TYR A 177 -38.13 19.21 -25.78
C TYR A 177 -37.51 17.81 -25.86
N LEU A 178 -37.75 16.96 -24.85
CA LEU A 178 -37.28 15.58 -24.87
C LEU A 178 -37.87 14.82 -26.06
N MET A 179 -39.19 14.95 -26.30
CA MET A 179 -39.86 14.33 -27.44
C MET A 179 -39.34 14.87 -28.78
N ALA A 180 -39.16 16.19 -28.88
CA ALA A 180 -38.58 16.82 -30.08
C ALA A 180 -37.15 16.35 -30.35
N ASN A 181 -36.32 16.19 -29.32
CA ASN A 181 -34.95 15.72 -29.43
C ASN A 181 -34.86 14.23 -29.76
N LEU A 182 -35.76 13.41 -29.21
CA LEU A 182 -35.86 11.98 -29.56
C LEU A 182 -36.21 11.80 -31.03
N ASN A 183 -37.12 12.63 -31.57
CA ASN A 183 -37.48 12.65 -33.00
C ASN A 183 -36.45 13.37 -33.89
N GLY A 184 -35.52 14.11 -33.29
CA GLY A 184 -34.49 14.88 -33.98
C GLY A 184 -33.39 14.01 -34.60
N SER A 185 -32.57 14.65 -35.45
CA SER A 185 -31.44 14.01 -36.13
C SER A 185 -30.15 13.94 -35.31
N GLN A 186 -30.13 14.50 -34.09
CA GLN A 186 -28.97 14.48 -33.21
C GLN A 186 -28.86 13.14 -32.46
N SER A 187 -27.64 12.64 -32.25
CA SER A 187 -27.39 11.49 -31.37
C SER A 187 -27.67 11.87 -29.92
N MET A 188 -28.20 10.92 -29.15
CA MET A 188 -28.53 11.07 -27.74
C MET A 188 -27.88 9.92 -27.00
N SER A 189 -27.61 10.11 -25.72
CA SER A 189 -27.07 9.06 -24.88
C SER A 189 -27.99 8.79 -23.70
N MET A 190 -28.12 7.51 -23.38
CA MET A 190 -28.74 7.02 -22.16
C MET A 190 -27.62 6.59 -21.22
N GLN A 191 -27.67 7.04 -19.97
CA GLN A 191 -26.67 6.76 -18.96
C GLN A 191 -27.31 6.00 -17.80
N PHE A 192 -26.75 4.84 -17.47
CA PHE A 192 -27.08 4.07 -16.29
C PHE A 192 -25.92 4.15 -15.30
N GLU A 193 -26.16 4.70 -14.12
CA GLU A 193 -25.17 4.90 -13.05
C GLU A 193 -25.50 4.01 -11.86
N TRP A 194 -24.48 3.39 -11.27
CA TRP A 194 -24.60 2.68 -10.00
C TRP A 194 -23.57 3.20 -8.99
N ASN A 195 -24.02 3.35 -7.75
CA ASN A 195 -23.23 3.91 -6.66
C ASN A 195 -23.38 3.05 -5.41
N PHE A 196 -22.25 2.65 -4.83
CA PHE A 196 -22.19 1.93 -3.55
C PHE A 196 -21.63 2.84 -2.46
N LYS A 197 -22.39 2.95 -1.36
CA LYS A 197 -21.97 3.69 -0.16
C LYS A 197 -21.81 2.76 1.03
N ARG A 198 -20.74 2.93 1.79
CA ARG A 198 -20.44 2.22 3.03
C ARG A 198 -20.85 3.04 4.25
N ALA A 199 -20.99 2.39 5.41
CA ALA A 199 -21.18 3.09 6.67
C ALA A 199 -19.94 3.94 7.00
N PRO A 200 -20.13 5.13 7.61
CA PRO A 200 -19.02 5.95 8.05
C PRO A 200 -18.23 5.27 9.19
N ASP A 201 -17.03 4.78 8.90
CA ASP A 201 -16.00 4.37 9.86
C ASP A 201 -14.76 5.29 9.75
N GLU A 202 -14.36 5.88 10.88
CA GLU A 202 -13.19 6.77 10.96
C GLU A 202 -11.86 6.01 10.82
N ASN A 203 -11.84 4.71 11.15
CA ASN A 203 -10.63 3.89 11.17
C ASN A 203 -10.28 3.31 9.79
N LEU A 204 -11.23 3.30 8.86
CA LEU A 204 -11.09 2.67 7.55
C LEU A 204 -10.96 3.71 6.44
N GLN A 205 -10.07 3.44 5.50
CA GLN A 205 -9.95 4.24 4.28
C GLN A 205 -10.89 3.67 3.21
N TYR A 206 -11.97 4.38 2.93
CA TYR A 206 -12.88 4.09 1.83
C TYR A 206 -13.56 5.37 1.34
N GLY A 207 -14.04 5.30 0.10
CA GLY A 207 -14.70 6.39 -0.60
C GLY A 207 -16.03 5.95 -1.17
N VAL A 208 -16.68 6.88 -1.86
CA VAL A 208 -17.85 6.57 -2.70
C VAL A 208 -17.35 5.78 -3.91
N VAL A 209 -17.97 4.63 -4.16
CA VAL A 209 -17.62 3.78 -5.30
C VAL A 209 -18.73 3.91 -6.31
N GLU A 210 -18.42 4.42 -7.49
CA GLU A 210 -19.40 4.67 -8.55
C GLU A 210 -18.81 4.33 -9.91
N ASP A 211 -19.69 3.96 -10.83
CA ASP A 211 -19.38 3.84 -12.24
C ASP A 211 -20.66 3.99 -13.07
N PHE A 212 -20.50 4.17 -14.38
CA PHE A 212 -21.62 4.40 -15.28
C PHE A 212 -21.46 3.70 -16.62
N ARG A 213 -22.60 3.32 -17.21
CA ARG A 213 -22.73 2.75 -18.54
C ARG A 213 -23.45 3.74 -19.44
N ILE A 214 -22.87 4.04 -20.59
CA ILE A 214 -23.50 4.88 -21.63
C ILE A 214 -23.92 3.99 -22.80
N ILE A 215 -25.15 4.15 -23.25
CA ILE A 215 -25.67 3.62 -24.51
C ILE A 215 -25.95 4.79 -25.44
N GLU A 216 -25.34 4.77 -26.63
CA GLU A 216 -25.63 5.74 -27.68
C GLU A 216 -26.91 5.34 -28.42
N LEU A 217 -27.84 6.29 -28.50
CA LEU A 217 -29.08 6.18 -29.24
C LEU A 217 -28.91 6.98 -30.54
N PRO A 218 -28.66 6.36 -31.70
CA PRO A 218 -28.58 7.06 -32.98
C PRO A 218 -29.97 7.56 -33.44
N PRO A 219 -30.04 8.52 -34.39
CA PRO A 219 -31.31 8.98 -34.92
C PRO A 219 -32.04 7.85 -35.65
N GLY A 220 -33.34 7.70 -35.39
CA GLY A 220 -34.18 6.64 -35.97
C GLY A 220 -34.08 5.27 -35.29
N ASP A 221 -33.38 5.16 -34.15
CA ASP A 221 -33.32 3.93 -33.37
C ASP A 221 -34.68 3.52 -32.80
N ASN A 222 -34.93 2.21 -32.69
CA ASN A 222 -36.22 1.67 -32.24
C ASN A 222 -36.55 2.13 -30.82
N ILE A 223 -35.53 2.16 -29.94
CA ILE A 223 -35.68 2.60 -28.54
C ILE A 223 -36.23 4.03 -28.47
N ARG A 224 -35.84 4.91 -29.39
CA ARG A 224 -36.34 6.30 -29.41
C ARG A 224 -37.80 6.36 -29.80
N GLN A 225 -38.21 5.61 -30.82
CA GLN A 225 -39.59 5.58 -31.29
C GLN A 225 -40.51 4.98 -30.22
N GLU A 226 -40.06 3.92 -29.55
CA GLU A 226 -40.78 3.30 -28.43
C GLU A 226 -40.86 4.23 -27.22
N LEU A 227 -39.80 4.98 -26.90
CA LEU A 227 -39.83 6.00 -25.84
C LEU A 227 -40.83 7.11 -26.14
N ILE A 228 -40.87 7.61 -27.38
CA ILE A 228 -41.85 8.63 -27.79
C ILE A 228 -43.27 8.07 -27.64
N ALA A 229 -43.53 6.88 -28.19
CA ALA A 229 -44.84 6.25 -28.13
C ALA A 229 -45.30 6.00 -26.68
N MET A 230 -44.37 5.67 -25.77
CA MET A 230 -44.65 5.47 -24.36
C MET A 230 -44.91 6.78 -23.62
N ILE A 231 -44.15 7.85 -23.90
CA ILE A 231 -44.35 9.18 -23.29
C ILE A 231 -45.66 9.82 -23.78
N ASP A 232 -46.02 9.64 -25.06
CA ASP A 232 -47.29 10.10 -25.61
C ASP A 232 -48.51 9.33 -25.08
N GLY A 233 -48.30 8.18 -24.41
CA GLY A 233 -49.36 7.30 -23.94
C GLY A 233 -49.99 6.42 -25.02
N ASN A 234 -49.40 6.38 -26.22
CA ASN A 234 -49.85 5.57 -27.34
C ASN A 234 -49.47 4.09 -27.21
N SER A 235 -48.44 3.77 -26.41
CA SER A 235 -48.02 2.40 -26.13
C SER A 235 -47.81 2.15 -24.63
N THR A 236 -48.20 0.96 -24.19
CA THR A 236 -47.93 0.41 -22.85
C THR A 236 -46.95 -0.77 -22.90
N THR A 237 -46.40 -1.09 -24.07
CA THR A 237 -45.45 -2.20 -24.22
C THR A 237 -44.11 -1.85 -23.61
N PRO A 238 -43.51 -2.70 -22.75
CA PRO A 238 -42.19 -2.44 -22.19
C PRO A 238 -41.11 -2.34 -23.29
N ILE A 239 -40.23 -1.35 -23.16
CA ILE A 239 -39.13 -1.05 -24.09
C ILE A 239 -37.94 -1.93 -23.74
N LEU A 240 -37.42 -2.68 -24.71
CA LEU A 240 -36.22 -3.50 -24.53
C LEU A 240 -34.96 -2.66 -24.75
N ILE A 241 -34.17 -2.49 -23.69
CA ILE A 241 -32.86 -1.85 -23.75
C ILE A 241 -31.80 -2.96 -23.58
N PRO A 242 -31.07 -3.32 -24.65
CA PRO A 242 -30.07 -4.38 -24.57
C PRO A 242 -28.81 -3.89 -23.83
N ASP A 243 -28.07 -4.83 -23.23
CA ASP A 243 -26.70 -4.62 -22.75
C ASP A 243 -26.53 -3.43 -21.76
N LEU A 244 -27.56 -3.13 -20.96
CA LEU A 244 -27.58 -1.97 -20.06
C LEU A 244 -27.00 -2.28 -18.67
N PHE A 245 -27.38 -3.42 -18.09
CA PHE A 245 -27.20 -3.66 -16.66
C PHE A 245 -26.08 -4.66 -16.35
N PRO A 246 -24.96 -4.23 -15.73
CA PRO A 246 -23.90 -5.16 -15.33
C PRO A 246 -24.32 -5.94 -14.08
N SER A 247 -24.69 -7.21 -14.24
CA SER A 247 -25.16 -8.05 -13.12
C SER A 247 -24.08 -8.34 -12.06
N MET A 248 -22.81 -8.26 -12.43
CA MET A 248 -21.66 -8.57 -11.56
C MET A 248 -20.67 -7.42 -11.57
N VAL A 249 -20.47 -6.83 -10.39
CA VAL A 249 -19.64 -5.64 -10.20
C VAL A 249 -18.65 -5.83 -9.06
N LYS A 250 -17.48 -5.23 -9.20
CA LYS A 250 -16.48 -5.13 -8.17
C LYS A 250 -16.76 -3.88 -7.34
N VAL A 251 -16.64 -4.00 -6.02
CA VAL A 251 -16.85 -2.90 -5.06
C VAL A 251 -15.53 -2.67 -4.30
N PRO A 252 -14.56 -1.95 -4.90
CA PRO A 252 -13.28 -1.63 -4.26
C PRO A 252 -13.44 -0.70 -3.06
N GLY A 253 -12.39 -0.52 -2.25
CA GLY A 253 -12.42 0.43 -1.12
C GLY A 253 -12.61 1.89 -1.56
N GLU A 254 -11.91 2.30 -2.62
CA GLU A 254 -11.97 3.63 -3.23
C GLU A 254 -11.91 3.48 -4.76
N GLY A 255 -12.48 4.43 -5.50
CA GLY A 255 -12.41 4.49 -6.96
C GLY A 255 -13.66 3.94 -7.66
N LYS A 256 -13.48 3.36 -8.84
CA LYS A 256 -14.57 2.97 -9.74
C LYS A 256 -15.12 1.57 -9.44
N SER A 257 -16.44 1.40 -9.55
CA SER A 257 -17.10 0.09 -9.43
C SER A 257 -17.14 -0.61 -10.79
N GLU A 258 -15.99 -1.15 -11.22
CA GLU A 258 -15.89 -1.84 -12.50
C GLU A 258 -16.65 -3.17 -12.52
N HIS A 259 -17.03 -3.63 -13.71
CA HIS A 259 -17.65 -4.93 -13.89
C HIS A 259 -16.63 -6.07 -13.67
N VAL A 260 -17.11 -7.26 -13.29
CA VAL A 260 -16.23 -8.41 -13.07
C VAL A 260 -15.90 -9.10 -14.39
N GLU A 261 -14.83 -8.66 -15.05
CA GLU A 261 -14.38 -9.21 -16.35
C GLU A 261 -14.19 -10.74 -16.30
N ALA A 262 -13.57 -11.26 -15.24
CA ALA A 262 -13.28 -12.69 -15.11
C ALA A 262 -14.52 -13.60 -15.16
N LEU A 263 -15.68 -13.10 -14.72
CA LEU A 263 -16.94 -13.83 -14.73
C LEU A 263 -17.76 -13.51 -15.98
N LEU A 264 -17.86 -12.23 -16.32
CA LEU A 264 -18.66 -11.78 -17.46
C LEU A 264 -18.11 -12.31 -18.79
N ARG A 265 -16.79 -12.47 -18.93
CA ARG A 265 -16.16 -13.05 -20.13
C ARG A 265 -16.66 -14.44 -20.48
N GLU A 266 -17.06 -15.25 -19.50
CA GLU A 266 -17.63 -16.59 -19.75
C GLU A 266 -19.00 -16.55 -20.41
N HIS A 267 -19.71 -15.42 -20.32
CA HIS A 267 -21.02 -15.23 -20.95
C HIS A 267 -20.90 -14.80 -22.42
N LEU A 268 -19.69 -14.47 -22.89
CA LEU A 268 -19.47 -14.04 -24.27
C LEU A 268 -19.78 -15.16 -25.25
N LYS A 269 -20.63 -14.86 -26.24
CA LYS A 269 -20.97 -15.77 -27.34
C LYS A 269 -19.89 -15.79 -28.45
N GLY A 270 -18.75 -15.12 -28.27
CA GLY A 270 -17.65 -15.06 -29.24
C GLY A 270 -16.39 -14.34 -28.72
N SER A 271 -15.22 -14.69 -29.27
CA SER A 271 -13.89 -14.27 -28.79
C SER A 271 -13.51 -12.79 -29.07
N LYS A 272 -14.29 -12.08 -29.90
CA LYS A 272 -14.00 -10.69 -30.36
C LYS A 272 -15.08 -9.66 -30.00
N VAL A 273 -15.98 -9.99 -29.08
CA VAL A 273 -17.08 -9.09 -28.69
C VAL A 273 -16.72 -8.37 -27.40
N SER A 274 -17.11 -7.09 -27.28
CA SER A 274 -16.92 -6.30 -26.06
C SER A 274 -17.65 -6.95 -24.88
N ILE A 275 -17.07 -6.86 -23.67
CA ILE A 275 -17.64 -7.45 -22.44
C ILE A 275 -19.05 -6.90 -22.17
N GLU A 276 -19.31 -5.69 -22.60
CA GLU A 276 -20.57 -4.99 -22.41
C GLU A 276 -21.76 -5.73 -23.01
N THR A 277 -21.57 -6.56 -24.05
CA THR A 277 -22.65 -7.39 -24.62
C THR A 277 -23.06 -8.58 -23.74
N THR A 278 -22.47 -8.68 -22.55
CA THR A 278 -22.82 -9.68 -21.53
C THR A 278 -23.66 -9.09 -20.41
N TYR A 279 -23.88 -7.78 -20.44
CA TYR A 279 -24.76 -7.11 -19.51
C TYR A 279 -26.19 -7.61 -19.73
N ALA A 280 -26.99 -7.56 -18.67
CA ALA A 280 -28.38 -7.98 -18.74
C ALA A 280 -29.21 -6.94 -19.49
N ASP A 281 -30.13 -7.43 -20.31
CA ASP A 281 -31.13 -6.62 -20.96
C ASP A 281 -32.16 -6.13 -19.93
N VAL A 282 -32.68 -4.93 -20.15
CA VAL A 282 -33.62 -4.28 -19.23
C VAL A 282 -34.88 -3.89 -19.99
N LEU A 283 -36.03 -4.15 -19.37
CA LEU A 283 -37.33 -3.69 -19.84
C LEU A 283 -37.72 -2.42 -19.10
N LEU A 284 -37.95 -1.34 -19.84
CA LEU A 284 -38.39 -0.05 -19.31
C LEU A 284 -39.88 0.14 -19.58
N GLU A 285 -40.65 0.49 -18.54
CA GLU A 285 -42.09 0.69 -18.59
C GLU A 285 -42.46 2.00 -17.87
N LEU A 286 -43.26 2.86 -18.51
CA LEU A 286 -43.85 4.04 -17.86
C LEU A 286 -45.20 3.65 -17.26
N VAL A 287 -45.33 3.82 -15.95
CA VAL A 287 -46.56 3.47 -15.24
C VAL A 287 -47.24 4.76 -14.80
N SER A 288 -48.46 4.98 -15.29
CA SER A 288 -49.31 6.09 -14.86
C SER A 288 -50.43 5.56 -13.96
N ALA A 289 -50.40 5.94 -12.68
CA ALA A 289 -51.42 5.57 -11.70
C ALA A 289 -51.93 6.82 -10.97
N ASN A 290 -53.24 7.08 -11.02
CA ASN A 290 -53.89 8.20 -10.33
C ASN A 290 -53.29 9.58 -10.68
N GLY A 291 -52.90 9.79 -11.94
CA GLY A 291 -52.26 11.04 -12.40
C GLY A 291 -50.79 11.19 -12.00
N MET A 292 -50.20 10.15 -11.41
CA MET A 292 -48.78 10.09 -11.07
C MET A 292 -48.05 9.16 -12.04
N GLU A 293 -47.01 9.67 -12.68
CA GLU A 293 -46.14 8.91 -13.57
C GLU A 293 -44.84 8.52 -12.85
N TYR A 294 -44.43 7.25 -12.99
CA TYR A 294 -43.13 6.76 -12.57
C TYR A 294 -42.64 5.68 -13.53
N TRP A 295 -41.32 5.54 -13.66
CA TRP A 295 -40.72 4.51 -14.49
C TRP A 295 -40.47 3.24 -13.69
N ARG A 296 -40.64 2.11 -14.35
CA ARG A 296 -40.34 0.77 -13.86
C ARG A 296 -39.30 0.11 -14.75
N LEU A 297 -38.31 -0.51 -14.14
CA LEU A 297 -37.29 -1.33 -14.77
C LEU A 297 -37.47 -2.80 -14.37
N LYS A 298 -37.43 -3.70 -15.34
CA LYS A 298 -37.37 -5.15 -15.11
C LYS A 298 -36.11 -5.71 -15.74
N MET A 299 -35.42 -6.58 -15.01
CA MET A 299 -34.19 -7.21 -15.48
C MET A 299 -34.52 -8.51 -16.21
N ILE A 300 -33.90 -8.74 -17.36
CA ILE A 300 -33.89 -10.05 -18.02
C ILE A 300 -32.64 -10.78 -17.57
N ASP A 301 -32.80 -11.67 -16.59
CA ASP A 301 -31.71 -12.53 -16.13
C ASP A 301 -31.52 -13.65 -17.15
N SER A 302 -30.37 -13.65 -17.83
CA SER A 302 -30.02 -14.69 -18.81
C SER A 302 -29.91 -16.10 -18.21
N ASN A 303 -29.97 -16.21 -16.86
CA ASN A 303 -29.93 -17.46 -16.11
C ASN A 303 -28.79 -18.37 -16.58
N PHE A 304 -27.62 -17.76 -16.80
CA PHE A 304 -26.48 -18.41 -17.41
C PHE A 304 -26.09 -19.71 -16.71
N ASP A 305 -25.93 -20.79 -17.46
CA ASP A 305 -25.29 -22.03 -17.05
C ASP A 305 -24.44 -22.52 -18.24
N PRO A 306 -23.15 -22.83 -18.03
CA PRO A 306 -22.22 -23.20 -19.11
C PRO A 306 -22.58 -24.53 -19.78
N VAL A 307 -23.35 -25.39 -19.11
CA VAL A 307 -23.70 -26.74 -19.59
C VAL A 307 -25.15 -26.80 -20.07
N ARG A 308 -26.06 -26.12 -19.37
CA ARG A 308 -27.49 -26.13 -19.70
C ARG A 308 -27.94 -24.73 -20.12
N LYS A 309 -28.38 -24.57 -21.36
CA LYS A 309 -29.09 -23.35 -21.75
C LYS A 309 -30.44 -23.33 -21.05
N LEU A 310 -30.58 -22.41 -20.11
CA LEU A 310 -31.82 -22.13 -19.41
C LEU A 310 -32.51 -20.95 -20.10
N ASP A 311 -33.84 -20.93 -20.04
CA ASP A 311 -34.60 -19.79 -20.56
C ASP A 311 -34.36 -18.57 -19.66
N PRO A 312 -34.29 -17.36 -20.25
CA PRO A 312 -34.10 -16.13 -19.49
C PRO A 312 -35.33 -15.87 -18.60
N ILE A 313 -35.08 -15.38 -17.40
CA ILE A 313 -36.11 -15.10 -16.39
C ILE A 313 -36.27 -13.59 -16.28
N ILE A 314 -37.50 -13.10 -16.44
CA ILE A 314 -37.83 -11.70 -16.21
C ILE A 314 -38.02 -11.50 -14.70
N ARG A 315 -37.17 -10.67 -14.10
CA ARG A 315 -37.24 -10.28 -12.69
C ARG A 315 -37.78 -8.86 -12.58
N GLU A 316 -38.74 -8.66 -11.68
CA GLU A 316 -39.29 -7.33 -11.35
C GLU A 316 -38.28 -6.44 -10.61
N ASN A 317 -37.21 -7.01 -10.06
CA ASN A 317 -36.15 -6.30 -9.34
C ASN A 317 -34.81 -6.43 -10.08
N LEU A 318 -33.98 -5.40 -9.97
CA LEU A 318 -32.60 -5.41 -10.45
C LEU A 318 -31.71 -6.07 -9.39
N VAL A 319 -30.85 -7.01 -9.78
CA VAL A 319 -30.00 -7.75 -8.83
C VAL A 319 -28.54 -7.62 -9.19
N PHE A 320 -27.75 -6.99 -8.33
CA PHE A 320 -26.29 -7.01 -8.41
C PHE A 320 -25.70 -8.12 -7.55
N TYR A 321 -24.64 -8.72 -8.07
CA TYR A 321 -23.66 -9.45 -7.27
C TYR A 321 -22.40 -8.58 -7.16
N GLY A 322 -22.24 -7.96 -6.00
CA GLY A 322 -21.12 -7.09 -5.66
C GLY A 322 -19.99 -7.88 -4.99
N PHE A 323 -18.81 -7.92 -5.59
CA PHE A 323 -17.61 -8.51 -5.01
C PHE A 323 -16.86 -7.43 -4.23
N VAL A 324 -16.97 -7.46 -2.90
CA VAL A 324 -16.47 -6.39 -2.04
C VAL A 324 -15.01 -6.63 -1.68
N ASP A 325 -14.13 -5.71 -2.09
CA ASP A 325 -12.74 -5.77 -1.66
C ASP A 325 -12.62 -5.38 -0.18
N LYS A 326 -11.67 -5.99 0.50
CA LYS A 326 -11.30 -5.61 1.86
C LYS A 326 -10.69 -4.21 1.86
N VAL A 327 -11.06 -3.43 2.86
CA VAL A 327 -10.56 -2.07 3.07
C VAL A 327 -9.45 -2.09 4.12
N PHE A 328 -8.46 -1.22 3.92
CA PHE A 328 -7.32 -1.13 4.82
C PHE A 328 -7.57 -0.10 5.92
N PRO A 329 -7.10 -0.34 7.14
CA PRO A 329 -7.11 0.67 8.18
C PRO A 329 -6.27 1.88 7.77
N LYS A 330 -6.71 3.09 8.12
CA LYS A 330 -6.01 4.35 7.79
C LYS A 330 -4.57 4.39 8.33
N SER A 331 -4.30 3.71 9.45
CA SER A 331 -2.94 3.59 10.00
C SER A 331 -1.95 2.95 9.02
N PHE A 332 -2.42 2.11 8.10
CA PHE A 332 -1.60 1.48 7.07
C PHE A 332 -1.54 2.30 5.76
N SER A 333 -2.30 3.39 5.65
CA SER A 333 -2.33 4.25 4.44
C SER A 333 -0.96 4.89 4.16
N PHE A 334 -0.20 5.25 5.21
CA PHE A 334 1.19 5.69 5.07
C PHE A 334 2.10 4.64 4.42
N ILE A 335 1.76 3.36 4.58
CA ILE A 335 2.53 2.21 4.08
C ILE A 335 2.09 1.83 2.65
N THR A 336 0.82 2.00 2.29
CA THR A 336 0.29 1.57 0.98
C THR A 336 0.44 2.61 -0.14
N GLY A 337 0.59 3.90 0.18
CA GLY A 337 0.63 5.00 -0.80
C GLY A 337 1.95 5.26 -1.56
N GLY A 338 2.89 4.32 -1.60
CA GLY A 338 4.17 4.46 -2.33
C GLY A 338 5.34 5.06 -1.54
N GLY A 339 5.09 5.62 -0.34
CA GLY A 339 6.16 6.09 0.57
C GLY A 339 7.05 4.97 1.12
N ILE A 340 6.54 3.73 1.15
CA ILE A 340 7.24 2.56 1.69
C ILE A 340 8.48 2.16 0.89
N LEU A 341 8.44 2.33 -0.44
CA LEU A 341 9.59 2.04 -1.30
C LEU A 341 10.72 3.02 -1.03
N GLY A 342 10.38 4.30 -0.85
CA GLY A 342 11.32 5.35 -0.45
C GLY A 342 11.93 5.05 0.92
N LEU A 343 11.09 4.73 1.92
CA LEU A 343 11.55 4.38 3.27
C LEU A 343 12.45 3.14 3.28
N TYR A 344 12.09 2.10 2.52
CA TYR A 344 12.91 0.90 2.33
C TYR A 344 14.27 1.24 1.74
N ILE A 345 14.30 1.97 0.62
CA ILE A 345 15.55 2.37 -0.05
C ILE A 345 16.41 3.20 0.92
N SER A 346 15.81 4.13 1.67
CA SER A 346 16.52 4.96 2.64
C SER A 346 17.14 4.13 3.76
N ILE A 347 16.39 3.19 4.36
CA ILE A 347 16.89 2.35 5.45
C ILE A 347 18.01 1.42 4.96
N VAL A 348 17.81 0.75 3.83
CA VAL A 348 18.82 -0.15 3.26
C VAL A 348 20.06 0.63 2.86
N PHE A 349 19.90 1.82 2.28
CA PHE A 349 21.04 2.68 1.93
C PHE A 349 21.81 3.14 3.16
N LEU A 350 21.13 3.63 4.21
CA LEU A 350 21.76 4.11 5.43
C LEU A 350 22.52 2.98 6.16
N LEU A 351 21.88 1.82 6.34
CA LEU A 351 22.53 0.66 6.94
C LEU A 351 23.66 0.11 6.06
N GLY A 352 23.49 0.13 4.73
CA GLY A 352 24.53 -0.25 3.78
C GLY A 352 25.75 0.67 3.86
N GLN A 353 25.54 1.99 3.98
CA GLN A 353 26.61 2.96 4.17
C GLN A 353 27.33 2.76 5.51
N TYR A 354 26.59 2.47 6.58
CA TYR A 354 27.16 2.14 7.87
C TYR A 354 28.05 0.89 7.81
N ILE A 355 27.55 -0.20 7.21
CA ILE A 355 28.32 -1.45 7.02
C ILE A 355 29.55 -1.21 6.14
N ARG A 356 29.44 -0.39 5.09
CA ARG A 356 30.55 -0.03 4.21
C ARG A 356 31.69 0.65 4.97
N GLY A 357 31.37 1.51 5.94
CA GLY A 357 32.37 2.17 6.78
C GLY A 357 33.26 1.20 7.56
N PHE A 358 32.77 0.03 7.94
CA PHE A 358 33.58 -0.99 8.63
C PHE A 358 34.53 -1.74 7.70
N VAL A 359 34.25 -1.80 6.39
CA VAL A 359 34.96 -2.68 5.45
C VAL A 359 35.95 -1.90 4.58
N VAL A 360 35.64 -0.65 4.22
CA VAL A 360 36.36 0.06 3.15
C VAL A 360 37.51 0.94 3.65
N ASP A 361 37.52 1.36 4.92
CA ASP A 361 38.51 2.32 5.44
C ASP A 361 39.61 1.71 6.33
N SER A 362 39.68 0.38 6.44
CA SER A 362 40.65 -0.29 7.33
C SER A 362 42.11 0.04 7.01
N MET A 363 42.44 0.33 5.75
CA MET A 363 43.82 0.61 5.32
C MET A 363 44.40 1.88 5.98
N GLN A 364 43.60 2.95 6.09
CA GLN A 364 44.08 4.23 6.63
C GLN A 364 44.34 4.14 8.14
N MET A 365 43.60 3.27 8.83
CA MET A 365 43.68 3.11 10.28
C MET A 365 44.87 2.26 10.73
N ILE A 366 45.53 1.51 9.83
CA ILE A 366 46.64 0.60 10.17
C ILE A 366 47.73 1.30 10.99
N MET A 367 48.09 2.54 10.65
CA MET A 367 49.15 3.27 11.36
C MET A 367 48.82 3.61 12.82
N PHE A 368 47.54 3.60 13.17
CA PHE A 368 47.04 3.93 14.51
C PHE A 368 46.52 2.72 15.27
N GLU A 369 46.06 1.66 14.58
CA GLU A 369 45.56 0.42 15.19
C GLU A 369 46.67 -0.62 15.41
N GLU A 370 47.65 -0.70 14.51
CA GLU A 370 48.73 -1.70 14.59
C GLU A 370 49.94 -1.20 15.40
N LEU A 371 49.70 -0.84 16.65
CA LEU A 371 50.73 -0.43 17.61
C LEU A 371 51.00 -1.57 18.61
N PRO A 372 52.24 -2.12 18.69
CA PRO A 372 52.51 -3.32 19.47
C PRO A 372 52.61 -3.04 20.98
N ASN A 373 53.24 -1.94 21.41
CA ASN A 373 53.22 -1.50 22.80
C ASN A 373 52.78 -0.03 22.91
N VAL A 374 51.66 0.23 23.59
CA VAL A 374 51.09 1.57 23.73
C VAL A 374 51.29 2.20 25.12
N ASP A 375 52.02 1.54 26.02
CA ASP A 375 52.14 1.94 27.44
C ASP A 375 52.69 3.36 27.61
N LYS A 376 53.72 3.72 26.85
CA LYS A 376 54.35 5.05 26.94
C LYS A 376 53.40 6.17 26.51
N ILE A 377 52.54 5.90 25.54
CA ILE A 377 51.54 6.86 25.05
C ILE A 377 50.41 6.98 26.06
N LEU A 378 49.97 5.86 26.62
CA LEU A 378 48.95 5.84 27.66
C LEU A 378 49.43 6.57 28.93
N ASP A 379 50.66 6.34 29.36
CA ASP A 379 51.30 7.06 30.47
C ASP A 379 51.43 8.55 30.20
N LEU A 380 51.71 8.95 28.95
CA LEU A 380 51.73 10.36 28.56
C LEU A 380 50.34 10.99 28.68
N CYS A 381 49.28 10.29 28.26
CA CYS A 381 47.90 10.75 28.44
C CYS A 381 47.55 10.89 29.93
N HIS A 382 47.90 9.89 30.77
CA HIS A 382 47.69 9.97 32.21
C HIS A 382 48.47 11.13 32.85
N LYS A 383 49.69 11.43 32.39
CA LYS A 383 50.46 12.58 32.87
C LYS A 383 49.79 13.91 32.52
N ILE A 384 49.19 14.03 31.33
CA ILE A 384 48.41 15.21 30.94
C ILE A 384 47.22 15.39 31.91
N PHE A 385 46.46 14.32 32.17
CA PHE A 385 45.35 14.37 33.13
C PHE A 385 45.81 14.72 34.56
N PHE A 386 46.90 14.11 35.02
CA PHE A 386 47.45 14.39 36.34
C PHE A 386 47.91 15.84 36.51
N VAL A 387 48.60 16.38 35.51
CA VAL A 387 49.09 17.77 35.53
C VAL A 387 47.94 18.77 35.54
N ARG A 388 46.82 18.44 34.87
CA ARG A 388 45.57 19.21 34.93
C ARG A 388 44.97 19.20 36.33
N ASP A 389 44.89 18.03 36.97
CA ASP A 389 44.36 17.92 38.34
C ASP A 389 45.20 18.71 39.36
N VAL A 390 46.49 18.93 39.07
CA VAL A 390 47.42 19.76 39.88
C VAL A 390 47.41 21.24 39.42
N SER A 391 46.55 21.62 38.48
CA SER A 391 46.39 22.98 37.93
C SER A 391 47.69 23.59 37.36
N ARG A 392 48.58 22.74 36.83
CA ARG A 392 49.85 23.17 36.21
C ARG A 392 49.69 23.28 34.69
N PHE A 393 48.91 24.27 34.25
CA PHE A 393 48.49 24.43 32.87
C PHE A 393 49.64 24.62 31.85
N ASP A 394 50.76 25.23 32.24
CA ASP A 394 51.95 25.35 31.37
C ASP A 394 52.51 23.98 30.96
N LEU A 395 52.49 23.03 31.90
CA LEU A 395 52.96 21.67 31.66
C LEU A 395 51.92 20.86 30.88
N GLU A 396 50.63 21.15 31.06
CA GLU A 396 49.54 20.54 30.28
C GLU A 396 49.72 20.83 28.79
N GLU A 397 49.91 22.11 28.42
CA GLU A 397 50.14 22.50 27.03
C GLU A 397 51.41 21.87 26.45
N ALA A 398 52.50 21.87 27.21
CA ALA A 398 53.76 21.30 26.77
C ALA A 398 53.67 19.77 26.55
N LEU A 399 52.99 19.05 27.44
CA LEU A 399 52.78 17.60 27.30
C LEU A 399 51.81 17.27 26.16
N TYR A 400 50.76 18.07 25.97
CA TYR A 400 49.84 17.92 24.84
C TYR A 400 50.53 18.18 23.50
N ALA A 401 51.36 19.23 23.40
CA ALA A 401 52.14 19.51 22.19
C ALA A 401 53.08 18.35 21.85
N ASN A 402 53.70 17.72 22.85
CA ASN A 402 54.50 16.51 22.68
C ASN A 402 53.65 15.32 22.19
N LEU A 403 52.45 15.13 22.73
CA LEU A 403 51.53 14.09 22.29
C LEU A 403 51.16 14.28 20.81
N VAL A 404 50.76 15.48 20.41
CA VAL A 404 50.44 15.81 19.02
C VAL A 404 51.64 15.60 18.10
N PHE A 405 52.85 15.98 18.54
CA PHE A 405 54.08 15.76 17.77
C PHE A 405 54.32 14.27 17.48
N ILE A 406 54.08 13.39 18.46
CA ILE A 406 54.21 11.94 18.28
C ILE A 406 53.23 11.45 17.19
N PHE A 407 51.97 11.87 17.25
CA PHE A 407 50.95 11.45 16.26
C PHE A 407 51.10 12.10 14.88
N ARG A 408 51.81 13.24 14.76
CA ARG A 408 52.15 13.86 13.47
C ARG A 408 53.24 13.13 12.70
N SER A 409 54.08 12.32 13.37
CA SER A 409 55.23 11.65 12.77
C SER A 409 55.14 10.12 12.96
N PRO A 410 54.76 9.36 11.92
CA PRO A 410 54.69 7.90 12.01
C PRO A 410 55.99 7.24 12.45
N ALA A 411 57.14 7.79 12.05
CA ALA A 411 58.46 7.30 12.47
C ALA A 411 58.69 7.45 13.98
N THR A 412 58.26 8.57 14.56
CA THR A 412 58.32 8.81 16.00
C THR A 412 57.34 7.89 16.73
N LEU A 413 56.12 7.75 16.22
CA LEU A 413 55.10 6.86 16.79
C LEU A 413 55.60 5.40 16.85
N ILE A 414 56.20 4.90 15.77
CA ILE A 414 56.81 3.56 15.73
C ILE A 414 57.93 3.45 16.78
N ARG A 415 58.83 4.45 16.87
CA ARG A 415 59.93 4.43 17.84
C ARG A 415 59.43 4.39 19.28
N TRP A 416 58.34 5.08 19.58
CA TRP A 416 57.71 5.11 20.90
C TRP A 416 56.96 3.82 21.24
N THR A 417 56.43 3.12 20.23
CA THR A 417 55.58 1.93 20.41
C THR A 417 56.29 0.60 20.19
N LYS A 418 57.60 0.59 19.95
CA LYS A 418 58.40 -0.64 19.83
C LYS A 418 58.19 -1.57 21.03
N GLU A 419 58.10 -2.87 20.75
CA GLU A 419 58.15 -3.91 21.78
C GLU A 419 59.43 -3.76 22.61
N ARG A 420 59.31 -3.99 23.93
CA ARG A 420 60.51 -4.10 24.76
C ARG A 420 61.23 -5.38 24.34
N PRO A 421 62.55 -5.35 24.11
CA PRO A 421 63.29 -6.59 23.98
C PRO A 421 63.10 -7.39 25.27
N THR A 422 62.56 -8.61 25.13
CA THR A 422 62.43 -9.61 26.19
C THR A 422 63.77 -10.08 26.70
#